data_AF-A0A419KCR6-F1
#
_entry.id   AF-A0A419KCR6-F1
#
_cell.length_a   1.000
_cell.length_b   1.000
_cell.length_c   1.000
_cell.angle_alpha   90.00
_cell.angle_beta   90.00
_cell.angle_gamma   90.00
#
_symmetry.space_group_name_H-M   'P 1'
#
loop_
_entity.id
_entity.type
_entity.pdbx_description
1 polymer ?
#
loop_
_entity_poly.entity_id
_entity_poly.type
_entity_poly.pdbx_seq_one_letter_code
_entity_poly.pdbx_strand_id
1 'polypeptide(L)' 'VIRVHVLMRKIIGTFRSENGAEYYQYIASVFATWRLQGKDVYDELKELLTNELCLR' A
#
# COMPACT_ATOMS: atom_id res chain seq x y z
N VAL A 1 23.06 -0.39 -0.06
CA VAL A 1 21.87 0.48 -0.26
C VAL A 1 21.09 -0.01 -1.47
N ILE A 2 19.79 -0.29 -1.34
CA ILE A 2 18.95 -0.70 -2.47
C ILE A 2 18.65 0.54 -3.32
N ARG A 3 18.89 0.49 -4.64
CA ARG A 3 18.58 1.62 -5.53
C ARG A 3 17.07 1.75 -5.72
N VAL A 4 16.56 2.98 -5.77
CA VAL A 4 15.11 3.29 -5.93
C VAL A 4 14.47 2.51 -7.08
N HIS A 5 15.13 2.43 -8.24
CA HIS A 5 14.60 1.70 -9.40
C HIS A 5 14.49 0.17 -9.17
N VAL A 6 15.34 -0.41 -8.31
CA VAL A 6 15.27 -1.84 -7.95
C VAL A 6 14.09 -2.07 -7.01
N LEU A 7 13.90 -1.18 -6.04
CA LEU A 7 12.75 -1.23 -5.12
C LEU A 7 11.43 -1.13 -5.91
N MET A 8 11.33 -0.17 -6.83
CA MET A 8 10.15 -0.01 -7.70
C MET A 8 9.85 -1.28 -8.50
N ARG A 9 10.87 -1.90 -9.12
CA ARG A 9 10.67 -3.17 -9.87
C ARG A 9 10.23 -4.32 -8.98
N LYS A 10 10.70 -4.40 -7.73
CA LYS A 10 10.25 -5.40 -6.77
C LYS A 10 8.77 -5.19 -6.41
N ILE A 11 8.38 -3.95 -6.10
CA ILE A 11 6.98 -3.59 -5.80
C ILE A 11 6.08 -3.96 -6.98
N ILE A 12 6.43 -3.53 -8.20
CA ILE A 12 5.67 -3.84 -9.43
C ILE A 12 5.62 -5.36 -9.66
N GLY A 13 6.72 -6.07 -9.45
CA GLY A 13 6.79 -7.53 -9.57
C GLY A 13 5.87 -8.25 -8.59
N THR A 14 5.81 -7.79 -7.33
CA THR A 14 4.88 -8.31 -6.31
C THR A 14 3.43 -8.17 -6.76
N PHE A 15 3.04 -6.99 -7.25
CA PHE A 15 1.68 -6.72 -7.74
C PHE A 15 1.32 -7.43 -9.06
N ARG A 16 2.29 -7.96 -9.81
CA ARG A 16 2.07 -8.73 -11.05
C ARG A 16 1.85 -10.23 -10.84
N SER A 17 2.08 -10.72 -9.62
CA SER A 17 1.70 -12.09 -9.27
C SER A 17 0.17 -12.22 -9.22
N GLU A 18 -0.37 -13.43 -9.37
CA GLU A 18 -1.83 -13.69 -9.30
C GLU A 18 -2.43 -13.13 -7.99
N ASN A 19 -1.78 -13.43 -6.87
CA ASN A 19 -2.13 -12.88 -5.56
C ASN A 19 -1.89 -11.36 -5.48
N GLY A 20 -0.89 -10.85 -6.21
CA GLY A 20 -0.55 -9.43 -6.26
C GLY A 20 -1.64 -8.56 -6.89
N ALA A 21 -2.30 -9.07 -7.94
CA ALA A 21 -3.43 -8.38 -8.56
C ALA A 21 -4.63 -8.30 -7.61
N GLU A 22 -4.92 -9.39 -6.89
CA GLU A 22 -5.96 -9.45 -5.87
C GLU A 22 -5.65 -8.47 -4.71
N TYR A 23 -4.44 -8.50 -4.15
CA TYR A 23 -4.04 -7.56 -3.09
C TYR A 23 -4.09 -6.11 -3.55
N TYR A 24 -3.69 -5.84 -4.79
CA TYR A 24 -3.81 -4.49 -5.36
C TYR A 24 -5.26 -4.03 -5.40
N GLN A 25 -6.19 -4.87 -5.83
CA GLN A 25 -7.62 -4.54 -5.82
C GLN A 25 -8.15 -4.23 -4.43
N TYR A 26 -7.78 -5.02 -3.41
CA TYR A 26 -8.17 -4.73 -2.02
C TYR A 26 -7.58 -3.43 -1.50
N ILE A 27 -6.29 -3.18 -1.71
CA ILE A 27 -5.65 -1.94 -1.27
C ILE A 27 -6.28 -0.73 -1.98
N ALA A 28 -6.54 -0.84 -3.28
CA ALA A 28 -7.19 0.21 -4.06
C ALA A 28 -8.62 0.51 -3.57
N SER A 29 -9.40 -0.51 -3.19
CA SER A 29 -10.76 -0.32 -2.67
C SER A 29 -10.76 0.35 -1.29
N VAL A 30 -9.79 0.02 -0.43
CA VAL A 30 -9.58 0.71 0.86
C VAL A 30 -9.24 2.19 0.62
N PHE A 31 -8.31 2.49 -0.28
CA PHE A 31 -7.92 3.88 -0.58
C PHE A 31 -9.06 4.68 -1.18
N ALA A 32 -9.86 4.06 -2.06
CA ALA A 32 -11.06 4.70 -2.61
C ALA A 32 -12.07 5.01 -1.50
N THR A 33 -12.26 4.10 -0.55
CA THR A 33 -13.15 4.30 0.61
C THR A 33 -12.70 5.47 1.47
N TRP A 34 -11.41 5.55 1.80
CA TRP A 34 -10.88 6.68 2.58
C TRP A 34 -11.04 8.01 1.84
N ARG A 35 -10.82 8.05 0.53
CA ARG A 35 -11.08 9.25 -0.28
C ARG A 35 -12.55 9.66 -0.26
N LEU A 36 -13.47 8.70 -0.35
CA LEU A 36 -14.91 8.98 -0.26
C LEU A 36 -15.32 9.53 1.11
N GLN A 37 -14.58 9.16 2.16
CA GLN A 37 -14.75 9.71 3.51
C GLN A 37 -14.06 11.08 3.71
N GLY A 38 -13.37 11.61 2.69
CA GLY A 38 -12.64 12.87 2.78
C GLY A 38 -11.32 12.77 3.57
N LYS A 39 -10.79 11.56 3.78
CA LYS A 39 -9.53 11.33 4.50
C LYS A 39 -8.32 11.45 3.58
N ASP A 40 -7.18 11.85 4.14
CA ASP A 40 -5.90 11.76 3.44
C ASP A 40 -5.38 10.32 3.46
N VAL A 41 -5.12 9.78 2.27
CA VAL A 41 -4.73 8.37 2.12
C VAL A 41 -3.36 8.06 2.72
N TYR A 42 -2.43 9.03 2.71
CA TYR A 42 -1.09 8.83 3.23
C TYR A 42 -1.09 8.82 4.76
N ASP A 43 -1.84 9.71 5.39
CA ASP A 43 -1.99 9.74 6.85
C ASP A 43 -2.65 8.46 7.37
N GLU A 44 -3.75 8.02 6.76
CA GLU A 44 -4.44 6.79 7.15
C GLU A 44 -3.57 5.55 6.94
N LEU A 45 -2.84 5.48 5.82
CA LEU A 45 -1.91 4.39 5.57
C LEU A 45 -0.77 4.37 6.59
N LYS A 46 -0.22 5.55 6.94
CA LYS A 46 0.83 5.66 7.96
C LYS A 46 0.31 5.21 9.32
N GLU A 47 -0.87 5.65 9.72
CA GLU A 47 -1.50 5.26 10.98
C GLU A 47 -1.76 3.75 11.03
N LEU A 48 -2.35 3.18 9.97
CA LEU A 48 -2.58 1.74 9.84
C LEU A 48 -1.28 0.94 9.96
N LEU A 49 -0.24 1.31 9.21
CA LEU A 49 1.05 0.62 9.27
C LEU A 49 1.72 0.76 10.65
N THR A 50 1.60 1.91 11.30
CA THR A 50 2.15 2.14 12.64
C THR A 50 1.48 1.23 13.66
N ASN A 51 0.15 1.11 13.58
CA ASN A 51 -0.65 0.27 14.48
C ASN A 51 -0.39 -1.22 14.25
N GLU A 52 -0.38 -1.69 13.00
CA GLU A 52 -0.23 -3.11 12.66
C GLU A 52 1.20 -3.62 12.80
N LEU A 53 2.21 -2.78 12.55
CA LEU A 53 3.62 -3.17 12.65
C LEU A 53 4.24 -2.86 14.03
N CYS A 54 3.43 -2.41 15.00
CA CYS A 54 3.88 -2.02 16.33
C CYS A 54 5.09 -1.06 16.32
N LEU A 55 5.15 -0.17 15.33
CA LEU A 55 6.21 0.83 15.20
C LEU A 55 5.91 1.98 16.16
N ARG A 56 6.02 1.74 17.47
CA ARG A 56 5.93 2.78 18.50
C ARG A 56 7.17 3.67 18.52
#